data_AF-A0A497QD72-F1
#
_entry.id   AF-A0A497QD72-F1
#
_cell.length_a   1.000
_cell.length_b   1.000
_cell.length_c   1.000
_cell.angle_alpha   90.00
_cell.angle_beta   90.00
_cell.angle_gamma   90.00
#
_symmetry.space_group_name_H-M   'P 1'
#
loop_
_entity.id
_entity.type
_entity.pdbx_description
1 polymer ?
#
loop_
_entity_poly.entity_id
_entity_poly.type
_entity_poly.pdbx_seq_one_letter_code
_entity_poly.pdbx_strand_id
1 'polypeptide(L)'
;MDETNMQMALDYIDKIAEKLGTTASNVWPWFVRQQIIDAITSAIFLVVSLSCFLSVLRFMALHWRLDTGYSICHNDHEPVWVLLGAFLLIISVVSIISGLCEIPAVFNPEYAAVKDIMSMIK
;
A
#
# COMPACT_ATOMS: atom_id res chain seq x y z
N MET A 1 -2.94 3.41 -24.73
CA MET A 1 -1.74 4.15 -24.28
C MET A 1 -1.22 4.87 -25.49
N ASP A 2 -0.97 6.17 -25.39
CA ASP A 2 -0.45 6.93 -26.53
C ASP A 2 0.98 6.49 -26.82
N GLU A 3 1.36 6.27 -28.08
CA GLU A 3 2.74 5.86 -28.45
C GLU A 3 3.76 6.84 -27.88
N THR A 4 3.39 8.12 -27.79
CA THR A 4 4.19 9.20 -27.20
C THR A 4 4.56 8.94 -25.74
N ASN A 5 3.64 8.40 -24.92
CA ASN A 5 3.91 8.13 -23.51
C ASN A 5 4.90 6.97 -23.34
N MET A 6 4.82 5.96 -24.21
CA MET A 6 5.76 4.86 -24.21
C MET A 6 7.15 5.33 -24.66
N GLN A 7 7.21 6.19 -25.68
CA GLN A 7 8.46 6.79 -26.13
C GLN A 7 9.15 7.61 -25.03
N MET A 8 8.38 8.45 -24.32
CA MET A 8 8.92 9.25 -23.21
C MET A 8 9.41 8.40 -22.04
N ALA A 9 8.70 7.32 -21.72
CA ALA A 9 9.13 6.39 -20.67
C ALA A 9 10.44 5.69 -21.05
N LEU A 10 10.59 5.26 -22.31
CA LEU A 10 11.82 4.64 -22.80
C LEU A 10 13.00 5.61 -22.79
N ASP A 11 12.82 6.86 -23.23
CA ASP A 11 13.88 7.89 -23.18
C ASP A 11 14.32 8.19 -21.72
N TYR A 12 13.37 8.14 -20.77
CA TYR A 12 13.70 8.28 -19.36
C TYR A 12 14.50 7.07 -18.83
N ILE A 13 14.13 5.86 -19.23
CA ILE A 13 14.87 4.64 -18.87
C ILE A 13 16.28 4.68 -19.49
N ASP A 14 16.44 5.15 -20.71
CA ASP A 14 17.76 5.31 -21.35
C ASP A 14 18.68 6.22 -20.52
N LYS A 15 18.16 7.35 -20.03
CA LYS A 15 18.93 8.25 -19.13
C LYS A 15 19.29 7.61 -17.80
N ILE A 16 18.41 6.77 -17.25
CA ILE A 16 18.70 6.01 -16.02
C ILE A 16 19.78 4.96 -16.31
N ALA A 17 19.66 4.25 -17.43
CA ALA A 17 20.59 3.21 -17.82
C ALA A 17 22.00 3.76 -18.04
N GLU A 18 22.12 4.92 -18.70
CA GLU A 18 23.38 5.64 -18.89
C GLU A 18 24.05 6.00 -17.55
N LYS A 19 23.27 6.52 -16.59
CA LYS A 19 23.77 6.83 -15.24
C LYS A 19 24.20 5.60 -14.44
N LEU A 20 23.57 4.46 -14.69
CA LEU A 20 23.89 3.18 -14.05
C LEU A 20 24.99 2.41 -14.81
N GLY A 21 25.50 2.93 -15.93
CA GLY A 21 26.49 2.26 -16.76
C GLY A 21 25.98 0.96 -17.40
N THR A 22 24.67 0.85 -17.63
CA THR A 22 24.00 -0.32 -18.24
C THR A 22 23.12 0.11 -19.42
N THR A 23 22.44 -0.84 -20.06
CA THR A 23 21.53 -0.59 -21.18
C THR A 23 20.06 -0.59 -20.72
N ALA A 24 19.21 0.21 -21.37
CA ALA A 24 17.77 0.24 -21.06
C ALA A 24 17.09 -1.13 -21.19
N SER A 25 17.60 -1.99 -22.09
CA SER A 25 17.16 -3.39 -22.22
C SER A 25 17.31 -4.19 -20.92
N ASN A 26 18.26 -3.82 -20.06
CA ASN A 26 18.49 -4.48 -18.77
C ASN A 26 17.68 -3.82 -17.64
N VAL A 27 17.37 -2.53 -17.77
CA VAL A 27 16.65 -1.75 -16.74
C VAL A 27 15.14 -1.95 -16.83
N TRP A 28 14.58 -2.04 -18.05
CA TRP A 28 13.14 -2.19 -18.25
C TRP A 28 12.55 -3.45 -17.57
N PRO A 29 13.13 -4.66 -17.72
CA PRO A 29 12.61 -5.85 -17.04
C PRO A 29 12.63 -5.74 -15.52
N TRP A 30 13.56 -4.96 -14.96
CA TRP A 30 13.62 -4.73 -13.52
C TRP A 30 12.43 -3.89 -13.04
N PHE A 31 12.10 -2.79 -13.75
CA PHE A 31 10.92 -1.99 -13.45
C PHE A 31 9.62 -2.81 -13.50
N VAL A 32 9.45 -3.62 -14.55
CA VAL A 32 8.26 -4.48 -14.70
C VAL A 32 8.16 -5.50 -13.56
N ARG A 33 9.28 -6.10 -13.14
CA ARG A 33 9.31 -7.03 -12.01
C ARG A 33 9.02 -6.34 -10.68
N GLN A 34 9.49 -5.11 -10.51
CA GLN A 34 9.25 -4.33 -9.30
C GLN A 34 7.75 -4.08 -9.10
N GLN A 35 7.01 -3.76 -10.16
CA GLN A 35 5.55 -3.57 -10.11
C GLN A 35 4.80 -4.81 -9.60
N ILE A 36 5.26 -6.00 -9.98
CA ILE A 36 4.67 -7.26 -9.49
C ILE A 36 5.00 -7.46 -8.01
N ILE A 37 6.25 -7.19 -7.61
CA ILE A 37 6.69 -7.31 -6.21
C ILE A 37 5.89 -6.34 -5.33
N ASP A 38 5.80 -5.08 -5.72
CA ASP A 38 5.08 -4.04 -4.98
C ASP A 38 3.61 -4.43 -4.81
N ALA A 39 2.95 -4.87 -5.88
CA ALA A 39 1.57 -5.30 -5.80
C ALA A 39 1.35 -6.54 -4.91
N ILE A 40 2.25 -7.52 -4.93
CA ILE A 40 2.20 -8.69 -4.03
C ILE A 40 2.43 -8.25 -2.59
N THR A 41 3.41 -7.40 -2.34
CA THR A 41 3.72 -6.85 -1.02
C THR A 41 2.52 -6.08 -0.48
N SER A 42 1.88 -5.26 -1.29
CA SER A 42 0.65 -4.53 -0.97
C SER A 42 -0.53 -5.45 -0.68
N ALA A 43 -0.69 -6.55 -1.43
CA ALA A 43 -1.71 -7.55 -1.13
C ALA A 43 -1.48 -8.22 0.24
N ILE A 44 -0.23 -8.54 0.59
CA ILE A 44 0.12 -9.09 1.91
C ILE A 44 -0.17 -8.06 3.01
N PHE A 45 0.23 -6.81 2.82
CA PHE A 45 -0.06 -5.73 3.77
C PHE A 45 -1.56 -5.52 3.97
N LEU A 46 -2.37 -5.64 2.92
CA LEU A 46 -3.83 -5.56 3.00
C LEU A 46 -4.39 -6.66 3.90
N VAL A 47 -3.95 -7.92 3.74
CA VAL A 47 -4.40 -9.05 4.58
C VAL A 47 -4.01 -8.84 6.05
N VAL A 48 -2.79 -8.39 6.32
CA VAL A 48 -2.33 -8.11 7.69
C VAL A 48 -3.11 -6.94 8.29
N SER A 49 -3.31 -5.87 7.53
CA SER A 49 -4.07 -4.69 7.92
C SER A 49 -5.52 -5.04 8.28
N LEU A 50 -6.18 -5.83 7.43
CA LEU A 50 -7.55 -6.31 7.66
C LEU A 50 -7.64 -7.17 8.93
N SER A 51 -6.66 -8.05 9.12
CA SER A 51 -6.59 -8.91 10.32
C SER A 51 -6.41 -8.09 11.60
N CYS A 52 -5.58 -7.04 11.55
CA CYS A 52 -5.40 -6.10 12.65
C CYS A 52 -6.70 -5.32 12.93
N PHE A 53 -7.33 -4.78 11.89
CA PHE A 53 -8.61 -4.06 12.00
C PHE A 53 -9.71 -4.91 12.64
N LEU A 54 -9.89 -6.16 12.19
CA LEU A 54 -10.86 -7.08 12.77
C LEU A 54 -10.54 -7.41 14.24
N SER A 55 -9.25 -7.53 14.59
CA SER A 55 -8.82 -7.77 15.96
C SER A 55 -9.12 -6.59 16.88
N VAL A 56 -8.88 -5.36 16.42
CA VAL A 56 -9.21 -4.12 17.14
C VAL A 56 -10.72 -3.99 17.32
N LEU A 57 -11.52 -4.23 16.26
CA LEU A 57 -12.98 -4.21 16.36
C LEU A 57 -13.50 -5.26 17.35
N ARG A 58 -12.94 -6.47 17.33
CA ARG A 58 -13.29 -7.52 18.28
C ARG A 58 -12.95 -7.13 19.71
N PHE A 59 -11.78 -6.53 19.94
CA PHE A 59 -11.36 -6.04 21.25
C PHE A 59 -12.29 -4.94 21.77
N MET A 60 -12.60 -3.94 20.94
CA MET A 60 -13.56 -2.88 21.28
C MET A 60 -14.95 -3.46 21.59
N ALA A 61 -15.45 -4.39 20.76
CA ALA A 61 -16.75 -5.02 20.97
C ALA A 61 -16.81 -5.87 22.25
N LEU A 62 -15.73 -6.55 22.62
CA LEU A 62 -15.61 -7.30 23.88
C LEU A 62 -15.64 -6.37 25.09
N HIS A 63 -14.86 -5.29 25.07
CA HIS A 63 -14.86 -4.29 26.13
C HIS A 63 -16.23 -3.62 26.28
N TRP A 64 -16.86 -3.24 25.17
CA TRP A 64 -18.16 -2.58 25.20
C TRP A 64 -19.29 -3.49 25.73
N ARG A 65 -19.22 -4.81 25.46
CA ARG A 65 -20.15 -5.80 26.02
C ARG A 65 -19.91 -6.07 27.51
N LEU A 66 -18.66 -6.00 27.98
CA LEU A 66 -18.32 -6.17 29.39
C LEU A 66 -18.80 -4.97 30.23
N ASP A 67 -18.75 -3.76 29.68
CA ASP A 67 -19.26 -2.55 30.35
C ASP A 67 -20.78 -2.52 30.52
N THR A 68 -21.55 -3.17 29.64
CA THR A 68 -23.00 -3.32 29.84
C THR A 68 -23.36 -4.28 30.99
N GLY A 69 -22.37 -4.99 31.56
CA GLY A 69 -22.57 -6.01 32.58
C GLY A 69 -22.26 -5.58 34.02
N TYR A 70 -21.21 -4.79 34.28
CA TYR A 70 -20.87 -4.38 35.66
C TYR A 70 -19.92 -3.17 35.67
N SER A 71 -20.42 -2.08 36.25
CA SER A 71 -19.71 -1.02 37.00
C SER A 71 -18.27 -0.64 36.62
N ILE A 72 -18.14 0.59 36.11
CA ILE A 72 -17.24 1.65 36.63
C ILE A 72 -15.87 1.15 37.09
N CYS A 73 -15.02 0.75 36.15
CA CYS A 73 -13.59 0.97 36.32
C CYS A 73 -13.23 2.13 35.41
N HIS A 74 -13.32 3.35 35.96
CA HIS A 74 -12.69 4.54 35.37
C HIS A 74 -11.19 4.26 35.35
N ASN A 75 -10.74 3.60 34.30
CA ASN A 75 -9.35 3.29 34.08
C ASN A 75 -8.77 4.56 33.48
N ASP A 76 -7.89 5.27 34.19
CA ASP A 76 -7.27 6.52 33.71
C ASP A 76 -6.51 6.38 32.37
N HIS A 77 -6.39 5.14 31.87
CA HIS A 77 -5.83 4.78 30.58
C HIS A 77 -6.86 4.59 29.44
N GLU A 78 -8.17 4.65 29.71
CA GLU A 78 -9.21 4.60 28.67
C GLU A 78 -8.98 5.56 27.49
N PRO A 79 -8.67 6.85 27.69
CA PRO A 79 -8.43 7.76 26.57
C PRO A 79 -7.23 7.32 25.72
N VAL A 80 -6.21 6.70 26.33
CA VAL A 80 -5.02 6.21 25.61
C VAL A 80 -5.37 5.01 24.72
N TRP A 81 -6.18 4.07 25.22
CA TRP A 81 -6.63 2.90 24.45
C TRP A 81 -7.58 3.28 23.32
N VAL A 82 -8.46 4.26 23.55
CA VAL A 82 -9.36 4.80 22.51
C VAL A 82 -8.56 5.52 21.43
N LEU A 83 -7.57 6.36 21.80
CA LEU A 83 -6.68 7.04 20.85
C LEU A 83 -5.82 6.05 20.06
N LEU A 84 -5.26 5.02 20.70
CA LEU A 84 -4.48 3.98 20.04
C LEU A 84 -5.36 3.16 19.07
N GLY A 85 -6.58 2.81 19.47
CA GLY A 85 -7.54 2.13 18.62
C GLY A 85 -7.93 2.96 17.40
N ALA A 86 -8.21 4.25 17.59
CA ALA A 86 -8.52 5.18 16.50
C ALA A 86 -7.32 5.35 15.54
N PHE A 87 -6.10 5.45 16.07
CA PHE A 87 -4.88 5.55 15.27
C PHE A 87 -4.62 4.29 14.43
N LEU A 88 -4.72 3.11 15.04
CA LEU A 88 -4.60 1.83 14.34
C LEU A 88 -5.70 1.67 13.27
N LEU A 89 -6.91 2.15 13.55
CA LEU A 89 -8.00 2.15 12.58
C LEU A 89 -7.66 3.02 11.36
N ILE A 90 -7.20 4.26 11.57
CA ILE A 90 -6.81 5.16 10.49
C ILE A 90 -5.70 4.54 9.64
N ILE A 91 -4.64 4.01 10.28
CA ILE A 91 -3.56 3.33 9.56
C ILE A 91 -4.10 2.17 8.73
N SER A 92 -4.96 1.34 9.33
CA SER A 92 -5.48 0.16 8.63
C SER A 92 -6.28 0.53 7.38
N VAL A 93 -7.11 1.57 7.46
CA VAL A 93 -7.91 2.09 6.34
C VAL A 93 -7.00 2.65 5.24
N VAL A 94 -6.00 3.45 5.59
CA VAL A 94 -5.04 4.00 4.62
C VAL A 94 -4.28 2.88 3.91
N SER A 95 -3.83 1.86 4.65
CA SER A 95 -3.13 0.70 4.08
C SER A 95 -4.03 -0.12 3.16
N ILE A 96 -5.32 -0.30 3.49
CA ILE A 96 -6.27 -1.02 2.64
C ILE A 96 -6.50 -0.26 1.33
N ILE A 97 -6.74 1.06 1.39
CA ILE A 97 -6.96 1.88 0.19
C ILE A 97 -5.73 1.86 -0.71
N SER A 98 -4.54 2.03 -0.14
CA SER A 98 -3.28 2.02 -0.88
C SER A 98 -3.04 0.66 -1.54
N GLY A 99 -3.25 -0.44 -0.80
CA GLY A 99 -3.07 -1.78 -1.35
C GLY A 99 -4.06 -2.12 -2.47
N LEU A 100 -5.32 -1.66 -2.39
CA LEU A 100 -6.31 -1.84 -3.44
C LEU A 100 -5.93 -1.12 -4.75
N CYS A 101 -5.24 0.01 -4.67
CA CYS A 101 -4.78 0.75 -5.84
C CYS A 101 -3.68 0.01 -6.63
N GLU A 102 -2.93 -0.89 -6.00
CA GLU A 102 -1.79 -1.59 -6.61
C GLU A 102 -2.16 -2.96 -7.22
N ILE A 103 -3.30 -3.55 -6.87
CA ILE A 103 -3.77 -4.85 -7.41
C ILE A 103 -3.78 -4.91 -8.95
N PRO A 104 -4.18 -3.86 -9.71
CA PRO A 104 -4.16 -3.89 -11.16
C PRO A 104 -2.76 -4.10 -11.77
N ALA A 105 -1.68 -3.74 -11.04
CA ALA A 105 -0.30 -3.91 -11.50
C ALA A 105 0.11 -5.38 -11.62
N VAL A 106 -0.55 -6.30 -10.91
CA VAL A 106 -0.34 -7.75 -11.08
C VAL A 106 -0.77 -8.23 -12.47
N PHE A 107 -1.88 -7.69 -12.98
CA PHE A 107 -2.48 -8.14 -14.24
C PHE A 107 -1.87 -7.47 -15.46
N ASN A 108 -1.36 -6.25 -15.31
CA ASN A 108 -0.67 -5.53 -16.38
C ASN A 108 0.52 -4.72 -15.83
N PRO A 109 1.63 -5.40 -15.49
CA PRO A 109 2.79 -4.76 -14.86
C PRO A 109 3.54 -3.82 -15.81
N GLU A 110 3.51 -4.09 -17.12
CA GLU A 110 4.13 -3.21 -18.12
C GLU A 110 3.40 -1.86 -18.18
N TYR A 111 2.07 -1.89 -18.20
CA TYR A 111 1.27 -0.65 -18.16
C TYR A 111 1.50 0.13 -16.86
N ALA A 112 1.56 -0.57 -15.72
CA ALA A 112 1.85 0.05 -14.43
C ALA A 112 3.25 0.70 -14.42
N ALA A 113 4.27 0.02 -14.96
CA ALA A 113 5.62 0.55 -15.06
C ALA A 113 5.68 1.83 -15.92
N VAL A 114 5.05 1.86 -17.09
CA VAL A 114 4.99 3.08 -17.92
C VAL A 114 4.28 4.20 -17.18
N LYS A 115 3.15 3.90 -16.53
CA LYS A 115 2.38 4.90 -15.77
C LYS A 115 3.19 5.50 -14.63
N ASP A 116 3.93 4.67 -13.89
CA ASP A 116 4.77 5.10 -12.79
C ASP A 116 5.94 5.96 -13.28
N ILE A 117 6.61 5.54 -14.35
CA ILE A 117 7.67 6.35 -14.99
C ILE A 117 7.09 7.70 -15.44
N MET A 118 5.92 7.71 -16.08
CA MET A 118 5.25 8.94 -16.49
C MET A 118 4.89 9.84 -15.31
N SER A 119 4.58 9.27 -14.14
CA SER A 119 4.36 10.03 -12.91
C SER A 119 5.66 10.60 -12.32
N MET A 120 6.80 9.95 -12.52
CA MET A 120 8.11 10.43 -12.09
C MET A 120 8.66 11.53 -13.00
N ILE A 121 8.28 11.53 -14.28
CA ILE A 121 8.65 12.57 -15.26
C ILE A 121 7.90 13.88 -15.00
N LYS A 122 6.71 13.79 -14.39
CA LYS A 122 5.79 14.91 -14.17
C LYS A 122 6.14 15.71 -12.92
#